data_AF-A0A7C3C737-F1
#
_entry.id   AF-A0A7C3C737-F1
#
_cell.length_a   1.000
_cell.length_b   1.000
_cell.length_c   1.000
_cell.angle_alpha   90.00
_cell.angle_beta   90.00
_cell.angle_gamma   90.00
#
_symmetry.space_group_name_H-M   'P 1'
#
loop_
_entity.id
_entity.type
_entity.pdbx_description
1 polymer ?
#
loop_
_entity_poly.entity_id
_entity_poly.type
_entity_poly.pdbx_seq_one_letter_code
_entity_poly.pdbx_strand_id
1 'polypeptide(L)'
;ALHYAYHLFMLGFLLYVGLQSRQGITLTQFYALVGGTLLSALSPLSPLSLPRLADALVQGAKAAIPVSVATAAAGIVVGVVGLTGVGLKFSGLVLSASGGVTLVALVLVAVASLVLGMGLPVTASYIVLVILAGPALADLGVPLIIAHLVVFWLSQDSNVTPPVALAAYAASGLAQADPMRSGFMAWKFAKGLYLIPLLMVYRPGVMLEGGAALVAKDLLLGLLALAAFVGALEGFLFRPLAPGARLALLLGGVLVFFPGFGLELLGAGLVLAALLWARLTRRSVSG
;
A
#
# COMPACT_ATOMS: atom_id res chain seq x y z
N ALA A 1 -24.99 1.80 11.93
CA ALA A 1 -25.01 0.49 11.26
C ALA A 1 -25.13 0.62 9.73
N LEU A 2 -26.27 1.04 9.18
CA LEU A 2 -26.53 1.06 7.72
C LEU A 2 -25.45 1.75 6.84
N HIS A 3 -24.88 2.87 7.28
CA HIS A 3 -23.90 3.62 6.49
C HIS A 3 -22.64 2.79 6.15
N TYR A 4 -22.12 2.02 7.11
CA TYR A 4 -20.99 1.12 6.87
C TYR A 4 -21.36 -0.09 6.01
N ALA A 5 -22.59 -0.59 6.14
CA ALA A 5 -23.10 -1.66 5.27
C ALA A 5 -23.19 -1.20 3.81
N TYR A 6 -23.52 0.07 3.55
CA TYR A 6 -23.49 0.66 2.20
C TYR A 6 -22.08 0.65 1.61
N HIS A 7 -21.08 1.12 2.35
CA HIS A 7 -19.68 1.12 1.87
C HIS A 7 -19.15 -0.31 1.64
N LEU A 8 -19.44 -1.25 2.55
CA LEU A 8 -19.07 -2.66 2.39
C LEU A 8 -19.77 -3.32 1.20
N PHE A 9 -21.05 -3.00 0.97
CA PHE A 9 -21.78 -3.46 -0.21
C PHE A 9 -21.20 -2.87 -1.50
N MET A 10 -20.90 -1.56 -1.54
CA MET A 10 -20.29 -0.92 -2.70
C MET A 10 -18.91 -1.51 -3.00
N LEU A 11 -18.10 -1.78 -1.97
CA LEU A 11 -16.80 -2.44 -2.09
C LEU A 11 -16.94 -3.88 -2.60
N GLY A 12 -17.88 -4.65 -2.05
CA GLY A 12 -18.16 -6.02 -2.49
C GLY A 12 -18.69 -6.08 -3.92
N PHE A 13 -19.56 -5.15 -4.32
CA PHE A 13 -20.05 -5.00 -5.69
C PHE A 13 -18.94 -4.60 -6.66
N LEU A 14 -18.08 -3.64 -6.28
CA LEU A 14 -16.88 -3.25 -7.03
C LEU A 14 -15.94 -4.43 -7.26
N LEU A 15 -15.66 -5.21 -6.21
CA LEU A 15 -14.81 -6.40 -6.29
C LEU A 15 -15.47 -7.49 -7.15
N TYR A 16 -16.76 -7.76 -6.97
CA TYR A 16 -17.48 -8.75 -7.77
C TYR A 16 -17.48 -8.39 -9.25
N VAL A 17 -17.84 -7.15 -9.60
CA VAL A 17 -17.83 -6.67 -10.99
C VAL A 17 -16.39 -6.67 -11.54
N GLY A 18 -15.41 -6.18 -10.78
CA GLY A 18 -14.00 -6.18 -11.20
C GLY A 18 -13.43 -7.57 -11.46
N LEU A 19 -13.77 -8.56 -10.64
CA LEU A 19 -13.33 -9.96 -10.80
C LEU A 19 -13.98 -10.66 -12.00
N GLN A 20 -15.25 -10.34 -12.30
CA GLN A 20 -15.94 -10.85 -13.50
C GLN A 20 -15.54 -10.10 -14.77
N SER A 21 -15.09 -8.85 -14.64
CA SER A 21 -14.65 -7.99 -15.75
C SER A 21 -13.25 -8.36 -16.25
N ARG A 22 -13.17 -9.41 -17.08
CA ARG A 22 -12.00 -9.59 -17.98
C ARG A 22 -11.82 -8.44 -18.98
N GLN A 23 -12.81 -7.55 -19.09
CA GLN A 23 -12.79 -6.37 -19.95
C GLN A 23 -12.55 -5.10 -19.11
N GLY A 24 -11.31 -4.61 -19.10
CA GLY A 24 -10.93 -3.20 -18.88
C GLY A 24 -11.40 -2.47 -17.59
N ILE A 25 -10.44 -1.85 -16.89
CA ILE A 25 -10.69 -0.99 -15.70
C ILE A 25 -11.83 0.03 -15.94
N THR A 26 -11.93 0.58 -17.15
CA THR A 26 -12.95 1.56 -17.56
C THR A 26 -14.39 1.08 -17.39
N LEU A 27 -14.70 -0.18 -17.74
CA LEU A 27 -16.07 -0.71 -17.60
C LEU A 27 -16.43 -0.95 -16.13
N THR A 28 -15.47 -1.43 -15.34
CA THR A 28 -15.65 -1.59 -13.89
C THR A 28 -15.96 -0.24 -13.22
N GLN A 29 -15.26 0.83 -13.62
CA GLN A 29 -15.54 2.20 -13.15
C GLN A 29 -16.93 2.69 -13.56
N PHE A 30 -17.36 2.42 -14.80
CA PHE A 30 -18.71 2.78 -15.27
C PHE A 30 -19.80 2.04 -14.48
N TYR A 31 -19.68 0.73 -14.29
CA TYR A 31 -20.62 -0.04 -13.49
C TYR A 31 -20.63 0.37 -12.02
N ALA A 32 -19.47 0.78 -11.47
CA ALA A 32 -19.39 1.32 -10.11
C ALA A 32 -20.18 2.64 -9.96
N LEU A 33 -20.03 3.55 -10.93
CA LEU A 33 -20.73 4.83 -10.97
C LEU A 33 -22.25 4.61 -11.09
N VAL A 34 -22.69 3.81 -12.06
CA VAL A 34 -24.11 3.48 -12.26
C VAL A 34 -24.68 2.75 -11.05
N GLY A 35 -24.00 1.72 -10.55
CA GLY A 35 -24.41 0.95 -9.38
C GLY A 35 -24.54 1.82 -8.12
N GLY A 36 -23.51 2.61 -7.79
CA GLY A 36 -23.55 3.53 -6.66
C GLY A 36 -24.65 4.60 -6.77
N THR A 37 -24.92 5.06 -7.99
CA THR A 37 -26.03 6.00 -8.25
C THR A 37 -27.39 5.32 -8.01
N LEU A 38 -27.61 4.14 -8.58
CA LEU A 38 -28.85 3.37 -8.38
C LEU A 38 -29.08 2.97 -6.91
N LEU A 39 -28.03 2.59 -6.19
CA LEU A 39 -28.11 2.26 -4.77
C LEU A 39 -28.45 3.49 -3.91
N SER A 40 -27.97 4.68 -4.29
CA SER A 40 -28.42 5.94 -3.68
C SER A 40 -29.90 6.19 -3.94
N ALA A 41 -30.43 5.88 -5.15
CA ALA A 41 -31.85 6.04 -5.46
C ALA A 41 -32.75 5.21 -4.54
N LEU A 42 -32.30 4.00 -4.19
CA LEU A 42 -32.98 3.08 -3.29
C LEU A 42 -32.78 3.43 -1.80
N SER A 43 -31.87 4.35 -1.48
CA SER A 43 -31.57 4.73 -0.10
C SER A 43 -32.58 5.79 0.42
N PRO A 44 -33.32 5.52 1.51
CA PRO A 44 -34.23 6.51 2.10
C PRO A 44 -33.50 7.71 2.74
N LEU A 45 -32.18 7.60 2.94
CA LEU A 45 -31.32 8.66 3.49
C LEU A 45 -30.87 9.67 2.42
N SER A 46 -30.80 9.26 1.15
CA SER A 46 -30.24 10.06 0.06
C SER A 46 -30.97 9.79 -1.28
N PRO A 47 -32.30 9.99 -1.33
CA PRO A 47 -33.07 9.78 -2.55
C PRO A 47 -32.58 10.70 -3.66
N LEU A 48 -32.54 10.14 -4.87
CA LEU A 48 -32.09 10.81 -6.08
C LEU A 48 -33.15 11.80 -6.58
N SER A 49 -32.74 13.06 -6.70
CA SER A 49 -33.49 14.09 -7.43
C SER A 49 -32.62 14.62 -8.57
N LEU A 50 -33.23 15.07 -9.66
CA LEU A 50 -32.48 15.61 -10.80
C LEU A 50 -31.51 16.74 -10.42
N PRO A 51 -31.85 17.70 -9.53
CA PRO A 51 -30.90 18.71 -9.07
C PRO A 51 -29.68 18.10 -8.36
N ARG A 52 -29.88 17.12 -7.47
CA ARG A 52 -28.76 16.44 -6.78
C ARG A 52 -27.89 15.63 -7.74
N LEU A 53 -28.47 15.02 -8.78
CA LEU A 53 -27.72 14.33 -9.81
C LEU A 53 -26.89 15.32 -10.64
N ALA A 54 -27.45 16.47 -11.01
CA ALA A 54 -26.73 17.54 -11.71
C ALA A 54 -25.57 18.09 -10.85
N ASP A 55 -25.82 18.38 -9.57
CA ASP A 55 -24.79 18.80 -8.61
C ASP A 55 -23.67 17.75 -8.46
N ALA A 56 -24.02 16.47 -8.39
CA ALA A 56 -23.05 15.37 -8.31
C ALA A 56 -22.20 15.26 -9.59
N LEU A 57 -22.80 15.43 -10.78
CA LEU A 57 -22.07 15.47 -12.04
C LEU A 57 -21.12 16.69 -12.12
N VAL A 58 -21.57 17.87 -11.66
CA VAL A 58 -20.73 19.08 -11.59
C VAL A 58 -19.58 18.90 -10.60
N GLN A 59 -19.82 18.27 -9.44
CA GLN A 59 -18.77 17.95 -8.47
C GLN A 59 -17.78 16.91 -9.03
N GLY A 60 -18.26 15.87 -9.71
CA GLY A 60 -17.41 14.89 -10.39
C GLY A 60 -16.52 15.53 -11.47
N ALA A 61 -17.09 16.41 -12.29
CA ALA A 61 -16.34 17.17 -13.29
C ALA A 61 -15.27 18.06 -12.63
N LYS A 62 -15.60 18.78 -11.55
CA LYS A 62 -14.63 19.59 -10.79
C LYS A 62 -13.52 18.75 -10.16
N ALA A 63 -13.85 17.57 -9.62
CA ALA A 63 -12.89 16.64 -9.04
C ALA A 63 -11.95 16.00 -10.09
N ALA A 64 -12.38 15.91 -11.36
CA ALA A 64 -11.54 15.44 -12.45
C ALA A 64 -10.48 16.46 -12.90
N ILE A 65 -10.72 17.78 -12.75
CA ILE A 65 -9.81 18.83 -13.25
C ILE A 65 -8.37 18.68 -12.72
N PRO A 66 -8.11 18.52 -11.40
CA PRO A 66 -6.74 18.34 -10.90
C PRO A 66 -6.05 17.10 -11.45
N VAL A 67 -6.81 16.01 -11.65
CA VAL A 67 -6.29 14.75 -12.22
C VAL A 67 -5.89 14.95 -13.69
N SER A 68 -6.75 15.60 -14.48
CA SER A 68 -6.47 15.90 -15.90
C SER A 68 -5.28 16.84 -16.10
N VAL A 69 -5.09 17.83 -15.21
CA VAL A 69 -3.90 18.70 -15.25
C VAL A 69 -2.64 17.92 -14.87
N ALA A 70 -2.72 17.06 -13.85
CA ALA A 70 -1.59 16.22 -13.44
C ALA A 70 -1.19 15.21 -14.53
N THR A 71 -2.14 14.58 -15.23
CA THR A 71 -1.85 13.65 -16.34
C THR A 71 -1.32 14.38 -17.58
N ALA A 72 -1.81 15.58 -17.89
CA ALA A 72 -1.26 16.39 -18.97
C ALA A 72 0.20 16.81 -18.70
N ALA A 73 0.49 17.32 -17.50
CA ALA A 73 1.86 17.65 -17.08
C ALA A 73 2.77 16.42 -17.07
N ALA A 74 2.26 15.28 -16.59
CA ALA A 74 2.96 14.01 -16.65
C ALA A 74 3.28 13.57 -18.08
N GLY A 75 2.38 13.74 -19.06
CA GLY A 75 2.65 13.44 -20.46
C GLY A 75 3.86 14.21 -21.02
N ILE A 76 4.02 15.47 -20.62
CA ILE A 76 5.21 16.27 -20.95
C ILE A 76 6.46 15.66 -20.29
N VAL A 77 6.39 15.26 -19.03
CA VAL A 77 7.51 14.58 -18.33
C VAL A 77 7.87 13.25 -18.99
N VAL A 78 6.89 12.41 -19.35
CA VAL A 78 7.12 11.16 -20.13
C VAL A 78 7.88 11.48 -21.42
N GLY A 79 7.41 12.49 -22.18
CA GLY A 79 8.03 12.90 -23.44
C GLY A 79 9.48 13.36 -23.26
N VAL A 80 9.73 14.26 -22.30
CA VAL A 80 11.09 14.73 -21.99
C VAL A 80 11.99 13.59 -21.52
N VAL A 81 11.52 12.72 -20.63
CA VAL A 81 12.32 11.60 -20.11
C VAL A 81 12.62 10.57 -21.20
N GLY A 82 11.67 10.30 -22.10
CA GLY A 82 11.87 9.44 -23.26
C GLY A 82 12.88 10.00 -24.27
N LEU A 83 12.78 11.30 -24.59
CA LEU A 83 13.70 11.97 -25.52
C LEU A 83 15.12 12.17 -24.96
N THR A 84 15.25 12.36 -23.64
CA THR A 84 16.55 12.59 -22.98
C THR A 84 17.24 11.31 -22.49
N GLY A 85 16.52 10.18 -22.47
CA GLY A 85 17.02 8.91 -21.93
C GLY A 85 17.25 8.90 -20.41
N VAL A 86 16.75 9.91 -19.68
CA VAL A 86 16.96 10.02 -18.22
C VAL A 86 16.37 8.82 -17.46
N GLY A 87 15.24 8.27 -17.92
CA GLY A 87 14.60 7.10 -17.32
C GLY A 87 15.45 5.84 -17.47
N LEU A 88 16.07 5.64 -18.64
CA LEU A 88 17.03 4.56 -18.88
C LEU A 88 18.28 4.70 -18.02
N LYS A 89 18.81 5.93 -17.87
CA LYS A 89 19.96 6.20 -16.99
C LYS A 89 19.62 5.93 -15.51
N PHE A 90 18.45 6.37 -15.04
CA PHE A 90 17.99 6.09 -13.68
C PHE A 90 17.77 4.59 -13.46
N SER A 91 17.13 3.91 -14.41
CA SER A 91 16.92 2.47 -14.33
C SER A 91 18.24 1.68 -14.32
N GLY A 92 19.19 2.03 -15.18
CA GLY A 92 20.55 1.47 -15.14
C GLY A 92 21.30 1.75 -13.83
N LEU A 93 21.09 2.94 -13.22
CA LEU A 93 21.63 3.25 -11.89
C LEU A 93 21.01 2.36 -10.80
N VAL A 94 19.69 2.14 -10.82
CA VAL A 94 19.03 1.22 -9.87
C VAL A 94 19.50 -0.22 -10.06
N LEU A 95 19.61 -0.71 -11.31
CA LEU A 95 20.08 -2.06 -11.63
C LEU A 95 21.53 -2.29 -11.19
N SER A 96 22.42 -1.34 -11.51
CA SER A 96 23.84 -1.41 -11.14
C SER A 96 24.06 -1.30 -9.63
N ALA A 97 23.40 -0.36 -8.95
CA ALA A 97 23.49 -0.20 -7.49
C ALA A 97 22.82 -1.33 -6.69
N SER A 98 21.82 -2.01 -7.26
CA SER A 98 21.21 -3.21 -6.65
C SER A 98 21.97 -4.50 -6.95
N GLY A 99 22.92 -4.50 -7.89
CA GLY A 99 23.62 -5.71 -8.33
C GLY A 99 22.69 -6.77 -8.92
N GLY A 100 21.52 -6.38 -9.46
CA GLY A 100 20.47 -7.29 -9.91
C GLY A 100 19.59 -7.88 -8.79
N VAL A 101 19.78 -7.48 -7.52
CA VAL A 101 18.97 -7.99 -6.41
C VAL A 101 17.68 -7.19 -6.27
N THR A 102 16.54 -7.79 -6.63
CA THR A 102 15.22 -7.13 -6.63
C THR A 102 14.87 -6.46 -5.30
N LEU A 103 15.21 -7.06 -4.16
CA LEU A 103 14.99 -6.46 -2.84
C LEU A 103 15.77 -5.15 -2.65
N VAL A 104 17.02 -5.08 -3.10
CA VAL A 104 17.84 -3.85 -3.01
C VAL A 104 17.29 -2.79 -3.97
N ALA A 105 16.87 -3.19 -5.18
CA ALA A 105 16.22 -2.28 -6.11
C ALA A 105 14.92 -1.69 -5.52
N LEU A 106 14.06 -2.50 -4.89
CA LEU A 106 12.85 -2.02 -4.20
C LEU A 106 13.17 -1.01 -3.08
N VAL A 107 14.25 -1.22 -2.32
CA VAL A 107 14.71 -0.25 -1.30
C VAL A 107 15.20 1.05 -1.95
N LEU A 108 15.97 0.98 -3.03
CA LEU A 108 16.42 2.17 -3.78
C LEU A 108 15.23 2.95 -4.37
N VAL A 109 14.23 2.24 -4.91
CA VAL A 109 12.98 2.84 -5.42
C VAL A 109 12.16 3.46 -4.29
N ALA A 110 12.10 2.84 -3.11
CA ALA A 110 11.45 3.43 -1.94
C ALA A 110 12.14 4.72 -1.46
N VAL A 111 13.48 4.76 -1.43
CA VAL A 111 14.24 5.97 -1.09
C VAL A 111 14.03 7.07 -2.14
N ALA A 112 14.08 6.73 -3.43
CA ALA A 112 13.79 7.68 -4.51
C ALA A 112 12.34 8.21 -4.42
N SER A 113 11.38 7.34 -4.11
CA SER A 113 9.98 7.69 -3.87
C SER A 113 9.82 8.71 -2.77
N LEU A 114 10.46 8.47 -1.62
CA LEU A 114 10.40 9.38 -0.47
C LEU A 114 10.93 10.76 -0.85
N VAL A 115 12.09 10.84 -1.53
CA VAL A 115 12.71 12.11 -1.94
C VAL A 115 11.84 12.86 -2.96
N LEU A 116 11.37 12.19 -4.01
CA LEU A 116 10.53 12.80 -5.04
C LEU A 116 9.16 13.23 -4.50
N GLY A 117 8.58 12.42 -3.61
CA GLY A 117 7.25 12.64 -3.05
C GLY A 117 7.17 13.80 -2.06
N MET A 118 8.27 14.31 -1.51
CA MET A 118 8.23 15.43 -0.54
C MET A 118 7.74 16.75 -1.15
N GLY A 119 7.91 16.94 -2.46
CA GLY A 119 7.53 18.17 -3.17
C GLY A 119 6.35 18.01 -4.14
N LEU A 120 5.74 16.82 -4.22
CA LEU A 120 4.77 16.47 -5.27
C LEU A 120 3.47 15.90 -4.68
N PRO A 121 2.29 16.24 -5.23
CA PRO A 121 1.06 15.49 -4.96
C PRO A 121 1.24 14.01 -5.32
N VAL A 122 0.56 13.12 -4.58
CA VAL A 122 0.59 11.65 -4.78
C VAL A 122 0.58 11.25 -6.25
N THR A 123 -0.40 11.74 -7.00
CA THR A 123 -0.60 11.40 -8.41
C THR A 123 0.60 11.79 -9.28
N ALA A 124 1.21 12.94 -9.03
CA ALA A 124 2.40 13.38 -9.75
C ALA A 124 3.64 12.56 -9.33
N SER A 125 3.81 12.30 -8.02
CA SER A 125 4.90 11.47 -7.51
C SER A 125 4.88 10.06 -8.10
N TYR A 126 3.70 9.42 -8.13
CA TYR A 126 3.50 8.11 -8.76
C TYR A 126 3.93 8.12 -10.24
N ILE A 127 3.47 9.08 -11.04
CA ILE A 127 3.76 9.08 -12.47
C ILE A 127 5.24 9.34 -12.73
N VAL A 128 5.85 10.33 -12.07
CA VAL A 128 7.30 10.58 -12.17
C VAL A 128 8.10 9.33 -11.79
N LEU A 129 7.75 8.69 -10.67
CA LEU A 129 8.47 7.52 -10.19
C LEU A 129 8.32 6.31 -11.12
N VAL A 130 7.14 6.06 -11.70
CA VAL A 130 6.94 4.87 -12.54
C VAL A 130 7.62 5.00 -13.90
N ILE A 131 7.77 6.21 -14.43
CA ILE A 131 8.57 6.48 -15.64
C ILE A 131 10.06 6.18 -15.38
N LEU A 132 10.57 6.50 -14.19
CA LEU A 132 11.98 6.35 -13.85
C LEU A 132 12.34 4.93 -13.38
N ALA A 133 11.52 4.34 -12.50
CA ALA A 133 11.78 3.06 -11.82
C ALA A 133 11.03 1.86 -12.44
N GLY A 134 9.96 2.09 -13.19
CA GLY A 134 9.20 1.03 -13.85
C GLY A 134 10.05 0.13 -14.77
N PRO A 135 10.91 0.68 -15.64
CA PRO A 135 11.79 -0.13 -16.49
C PRO A 135 12.75 -0.99 -15.67
N ALA A 136 13.42 -0.42 -14.65
CA ALA A 136 14.29 -1.20 -13.76
C ALA A 136 13.58 -2.38 -13.08
N LEU A 137 12.34 -2.20 -12.62
CA LEU A 137 11.56 -3.29 -12.02
C LEU A 137 11.18 -4.35 -13.07
N ALA A 138 10.83 -3.94 -14.29
CA ALA A 138 10.55 -4.85 -15.39
C ALA A 138 11.79 -5.66 -15.82
N ASP A 139 12.97 -5.02 -15.89
CA ASP A 139 14.26 -5.66 -16.18
C ASP A 139 14.67 -6.68 -15.10
N LEU A 140 14.22 -6.47 -13.85
CA LEU A 140 14.35 -7.41 -12.74
C LEU A 140 13.28 -8.53 -12.73
N GLY A 141 12.47 -8.62 -13.80
CA GLY A 141 11.43 -9.64 -13.95
C GLY A 141 10.16 -9.40 -13.14
N VAL A 142 9.97 -8.22 -12.54
CA VAL A 142 8.72 -7.88 -11.82
C VAL A 142 7.59 -7.69 -12.84
N PRO A 143 6.46 -8.41 -12.74
CA PRO A 143 5.33 -8.24 -13.64
C PRO A 143 4.83 -6.80 -13.68
N LEU A 144 4.46 -6.31 -14.87
CA LEU A 144 4.12 -4.90 -15.11
C LEU A 144 3.09 -4.34 -14.11
N ILE A 145 1.99 -5.07 -13.89
CA ILE A 145 0.95 -4.65 -12.92
C ILE A 145 1.49 -4.54 -11.50
N ILE A 146 2.39 -5.44 -11.10
CA ILE A 146 3.03 -5.45 -9.78
C ILE A 146 4.00 -4.27 -9.67
N ALA A 147 4.80 -3.98 -10.71
CA ALA A 147 5.68 -2.82 -10.74
C ALA A 147 4.89 -1.50 -10.59
N HIS A 148 3.76 -1.36 -11.30
CA HIS A 148 2.87 -0.21 -11.15
C HIS A 148 2.27 -0.10 -9.73
N LEU A 149 1.79 -1.21 -9.16
CA LEU A 149 1.22 -1.24 -7.79
C LEU A 149 2.28 -0.93 -6.73
N VAL A 150 3.47 -1.50 -6.83
CA VAL A 150 4.62 -1.21 -5.96
C VAL A 150 4.94 0.28 -5.98
N VAL A 151 5.07 0.87 -7.17
CA VAL A 151 5.42 2.29 -7.32
C VAL A 151 4.29 3.20 -6.83
N PHE A 152 3.03 2.88 -7.12
CA PHE A 152 1.86 3.59 -6.58
C PHE A 152 1.79 3.54 -5.05
N TRP A 153 2.16 2.40 -4.46
CA TRP A 153 2.09 2.21 -3.02
C TRP A 153 3.24 2.93 -2.30
N LEU A 154 4.46 2.87 -2.86
CA LEU A 154 5.62 3.61 -2.35
C LEU A 154 5.48 5.14 -2.54
N SER A 155 4.74 5.62 -3.54
CA SER A 155 4.52 7.06 -3.74
C SER A 155 3.66 7.72 -2.65
N GLN A 156 3.06 6.93 -1.75
CA GLN A 156 2.35 7.45 -0.58
C GLN A 156 3.29 7.81 0.58
N ASP A 157 4.54 7.33 0.57
CA ASP A 157 5.39 7.29 1.76
C ASP A 157 5.76 8.68 2.30
N SER A 158 5.96 9.66 1.42
CA SER A 158 6.24 11.04 1.82
C SER A 158 5.10 11.65 2.65
N ASN A 159 3.83 11.32 2.37
CA ASN A 159 2.68 11.89 3.06
C ASN A 159 2.49 11.38 4.51
N VAL A 160 3.17 10.28 4.87
CA VAL A 160 3.16 9.72 6.23
C VAL A 160 4.50 9.89 6.95
N THR A 161 5.54 10.33 6.25
CA THR A 161 6.91 10.44 6.77
C THR A 161 7.28 11.89 7.13
N PRO A 162 7.77 12.19 8.34
CA PRO A 162 8.40 13.47 8.66
C PRO A 162 9.60 13.75 7.73
N PRO A 163 9.77 14.98 7.20
CA PRO A 163 9.19 16.24 7.67
C PRO A 163 7.93 16.69 6.92
N VAL A 164 7.26 15.82 6.16
CA VAL A 164 6.09 16.21 5.34
C VAL A 164 4.78 15.85 6.03
N ALA A 165 4.55 14.56 6.31
CA ALA A 165 3.50 14.01 7.21
C ALA A 165 2.16 14.81 7.30
N LEU A 166 1.64 15.31 6.17
CA LEU A 166 0.70 16.45 6.15
C LEU A 166 -0.57 16.21 6.96
N ALA A 167 -1.15 15.01 6.86
CA ALA A 167 -2.34 14.63 7.60
C ALA A 167 -2.11 14.57 9.12
N ALA A 168 -0.92 14.12 9.55
CA ALA A 168 -0.56 14.04 10.96
C ALA A 168 -0.33 15.44 11.58
N TYR A 169 0.24 16.37 10.81
CA TYR A 169 0.46 17.76 11.25
C TYR A 169 -0.85 18.58 11.28
N ALA A 170 -1.77 18.34 10.34
CA ALA A 170 -3.12 18.92 10.41
C ALA A 170 -3.89 18.37 11.64
N ALA A 171 -3.83 17.07 11.88
CA ALA A 171 -4.48 16.42 13.02
C ALA A 171 -3.88 16.86 14.37
N SER A 172 -2.56 17.07 14.46
CA SER A 172 -1.91 17.53 15.69
C SER A 172 -2.32 18.95 16.08
N GLY A 173 -2.56 19.84 15.10
CA GLY A 173 -3.10 21.18 15.35
C GLY A 173 -4.50 21.13 15.99
N LEU A 174 -5.37 20.24 15.52
CA LEU A 174 -6.69 20.01 16.12
C LEU A 174 -6.59 19.38 17.52
N ALA A 175 -5.65 18.46 17.72
CA ALA A 175 -5.43 17.75 18.98
C ALA A 175 -4.55 18.51 20.00
N GLN A 176 -4.07 19.72 19.67
CA GLN A 176 -3.11 20.50 20.46
C GLN A 176 -1.85 19.70 20.84
N ALA A 177 -1.41 18.83 19.92
CA ALA A 177 -0.23 17.98 20.07
C ALA A 177 0.97 18.51 19.26
N ASP A 178 2.18 18.14 19.68
CA ASP A 178 3.41 18.45 18.94
C ASP A 178 3.38 17.79 17.54
N PRO A 179 3.45 18.57 16.44
CA PRO A 179 3.33 18.01 15.10
C PRO A 179 4.39 16.97 14.78
N MET A 180 5.64 17.21 15.18
CA MET A 180 6.75 16.32 14.84
C MET A 180 6.59 14.94 15.49
N ARG A 181 6.22 14.89 16.78
CA ARG A 181 5.88 13.66 17.51
C ARG A 181 4.67 12.95 16.89
N SER A 182 3.61 13.68 16.52
CA SER A 182 2.47 13.10 15.81
C SER A 182 2.87 12.50 14.46
N GLY A 183 3.75 13.15 13.70
CA GLY A 183 4.31 12.64 12.45
C GLY A 183 5.14 11.36 12.65
N PHE A 184 6.02 11.31 13.66
CA PHE A 184 6.79 10.10 13.97
C PHE A 184 5.89 8.92 14.38
N MET A 185 4.83 9.17 15.14
CA MET A 185 3.85 8.14 15.51
C MET A 185 3.06 7.65 14.28
N ALA A 186 2.59 8.57 13.42
CA ALA A 186 1.91 8.23 12.18
C ALA A 186 2.81 7.37 11.27
N TRP A 187 4.07 7.78 11.08
CA TRP A 187 5.06 7.01 10.31
C TRP A 187 5.31 5.61 10.87
N LYS A 188 5.42 5.48 12.19
CA LYS A 188 5.60 4.19 12.87
C LYS A 188 4.43 3.24 12.58
N PHE A 189 3.19 3.72 12.71
CA PHE A 189 1.99 2.93 12.37
C PHE A 189 1.88 2.65 10.87
N ALA A 190 2.34 3.58 10.02
CA ALA A 190 2.35 3.41 8.57
C ALA A 190 3.42 2.40 8.07
N LYS A 191 4.23 1.78 8.94
CA LYS A 191 5.30 0.86 8.50
C LYS A 191 4.83 -0.37 7.72
N GLY A 192 3.55 -0.73 7.78
CA GLY A 192 2.94 -1.71 6.86
C GLY A 192 3.04 -1.31 5.37
N LEU A 193 3.18 0.00 5.08
CA LEU A 193 3.35 0.54 3.73
C LEU A 193 4.56 -0.05 3.01
N TYR A 194 5.64 -0.39 3.71
CA TYR A 194 6.85 -0.96 3.10
C TYR A 194 6.78 -2.47 2.90
N LEU A 195 6.00 -3.19 3.71
CA LEU A 195 5.87 -4.65 3.61
C LEU A 195 4.96 -5.08 2.46
N ILE A 196 3.88 -4.34 2.20
CA ILE A 196 2.88 -4.76 1.20
C ILE A 196 3.44 -4.78 -0.23
N PRO A 197 4.17 -3.77 -0.75
CA PRO A 197 4.80 -3.82 -2.09
C PRO A 197 5.74 -5.01 -2.22
N LEU A 198 6.48 -5.28 -1.15
CA LEU A 198 7.37 -6.40 -1.01
C LEU A 198 6.59 -7.73 -1.14
N LEU A 199 5.45 -7.88 -0.45
CA LEU A 199 4.59 -9.05 -0.56
C LEU A 199 4.04 -9.21 -1.99
N MET A 200 3.63 -8.12 -2.65
CA MET A 200 3.17 -8.17 -4.04
C MET A 200 4.22 -8.76 -4.99
N VAL A 201 5.51 -8.44 -4.81
CA VAL A 201 6.60 -8.94 -5.66
C VAL A 201 6.95 -10.40 -5.39
N TYR A 202 6.98 -10.83 -4.13
CA TYR A 202 7.48 -12.17 -3.76
C TYR A 202 6.38 -13.21 -3.50
N ARG A 203 5.11 -12.81 -3.39
CA ARG A 203 3.96 -13.65 -3.04
C ARG A 203 2.82 -13.47 -4.06
N PRO A 204 2.83 -14.20 -5.20
CA PRO A 204 1.83 -14.03 -6.26
C PRO A 204 0.40 -14.31 -5.78
N GLY A 205 0.20 -15.12 -4.73
CA GLY A 205 -1.12 -15.33 -4.13
C GLY A 205 -1.75 -14.05 -3.54
N VAL A 206 -0.96 -13.04 -3.20
CA VAL A 206 -1.45 -11.71 -2.76
C VAL A 206 -2.08 -10.93 -3.94
N MET A 207 -1.65 -11.19 -5.17
CA MET A 207 -2.25 -10.68 -6.41
C MET A 207 -3.38 -11.58 -6.96
N LEU A 208 -3.85 -12.54 -6.15
CA LEU A 208 -4.85 -13.55 -6.49
C LEU A 208 -4.41 -14.55 -7.59
N GLU A 209 -3.11 -14.68 -7.82
CA GLU A 209 -2.54 -15.59 -8.82
C GLU A 209 -2.24 -16.99 -8.23
N GLY A 210 -2.12 -18.01 -9.10
CA GLY A 210 -1.73 -19.37 -8.71
C GLY A 210 -2.79 -20.22 -7.99
N GLY A 211 -4.04 -19.76 -7.93
CA GLY A 211 -5.19 -20.54 -7.48
C GLY A 211 -5.44 -20.52 -5.96
N ALA A 212 -6.66 -20.91 -5.56
CA ALA A 212 -7.20 -20.64 -4.23
C ALA A 212 -6.33 -21.14 -3.05
N ALA A 213 -5.63 -22.27 -3.20
CA ALA A 213 -4.75 -22.79 -2.17
C ALA A 213 -3.48 -21.92 -1.97
N LEU A 214 -2.88 -21.43 -3.06
CA LEU A 214 -1.73 -20.51 -2.97
C LEU A 214 -2.16 -19.15 -2.45
N VAL A 215 -3.28 -18.62 -2.94
CA VAL A 215 -3.88 -17.37 -2.47
C VAL A 215 -4.15 -17.42 -0.96
N ALA A 216 -4.78 -18.49 -0.46
CA ALA A 216 -5.03 -18.67 0.97
C ALA A 216 -3.73 -18.77 1.78
N LYS A 217 -2.73 -19.53 1.29
CA LYS A 217 -1.41 -19.66 1.93
C LYS A 217 -0.72 -18.30 2.03
N ASP A 218 -0.57 -17.59 0.91
CA ASP A 218 0.17 -16.32 0.85
C ASP A 218 -0.55 -15.20 1.63
N LEU A 219 -1.90 -15.20 1.67
CA LEU A 219 -2.67 -14.33 2.57
C LEU A 219 -2.39 -14.63 4.05
N LEU A 220 -2.42 -15.91 4.46
CA LEU A 220 -2.16 -16.30 5.86
C LEU A 220 -0.71 -15.97 6.28
N LEU A 221 0.26 -16.24 5.41
CA LEU A 221 1.67 -15.91 5.65
C LEU A 221 1.90 -14.39 5.63
N GLY A 222 1.28 -13.64 4.73
CA GLY A 222 1.34 -12.18 4.67
C GLY A 222 0.75 -11.52 5.92
N LEU A 223 -0.41 -12.00 6.39
CA LEU A 223 -1.02 -11.56 7.65
C LEU A 223 -0.13 -11.89 8.85
N LEU A 224 0.47 -13.07 8.89
CA LEU A 224 1.39 -13.49 9.96
C LEU A 224 2.65 -12.62 9.99
N ALA A 225 3.26 -12.36 8.83
CA ALA A 225 4.44 -11.52 8.69
C ALA A 225 4.14 -10.06 9.08
N LEU A 226 3.01 -9.50 8.63
CA LEU A 226 2.59 -8.14 8.99
C LEU A 226 2.32 -8.02 10.49
N ALA A 227 1.60 -8.97 11.09
CA ALA A 227 1.32 -8.98 12.52
C ALA A 227 2.60 -9.12 13.37
N ALA A 228 3.54 -9.98 12.94
CA ALA A 228 4.83 -10.14 13.59
C ALA A 228 5.69 -8.86 13.50
N PHE A 229 5.74 -8.23 12.33
CA PHE A 229 6.48 -7.00 12.10
C PHE A 229 5.93 -5.82 12.90
N VAL A 230 4.61 -5.58 12.85
CA VAL A 230 3.94 -4.55 13.66
C VAL A 230 4.14 -4.82 15.15
N GLY A 231 3.92 -6.06 15.61
CA GLY A 231 4.11 -6.43 17.01
C GLY A 231 5.54 -6.21 17.51
N ALA A 232 6.54 -6.46 16.67
CA ALA A 232 7.92 -6.21 17.01
C ALA A 232 8.31 -4.73 17.00
N LEU A 233 7.78 -3.93 16.06
CA LEU A 233 7.98 -2.47 16.02
C LEU A 233 7.32 -1.77 17.21
N GLU A 234 6.07 -2.11 17.51
CA GLU A 234 5.35 -1.58 18.67
C GLU A 234 5.94 -2.10 20.00
N GLY A 235 6.47 -3.32 20.00
CA GLY A 235 6.85 -4.01 21.25
C GLY A 235 5.63 -4.47 22.05
N PHE A 236 4.45 -4.49 21.44
CA PHE A 236 3.18 -4.88 22.04
C PHE A 236 2.32 -5.60 20.99
N LEU A 237 1.58 -6.62 21.42
CA LEU A 237 0.56 -7.30 20.61
C LEU A 237 -0.73 -7.46 21.42
N PHE A 238 -0.71 -8.39 22.37
CA PHE A 238 -1.75 -8.54 23.41
C PHE A 238 -1.23 -8.13 24.81
N ARG A 239 0.06 -7.83 24.90
CA ARG A 239 0.83 -7.48 26.10
C ARG A 239 2.20 -6.94 25.68
N PRO A 240 2.97 -6.29 26.58
CA PRO A 240 4.34 -5.90 26.31
C PRO A 240 5.23 -7.11 26.01
N LEU A 241 6.10 -6.98 25.01
CA LEU A 241 6.98 -8.04 24.51
C LEU A 241 8.42 -7.82 24.99
N ALA A 242 9.03 -8.90 25.51
CA ALA A 242 10.45 -8.89 25.84
C ALA A 242 11.31 -8.69 24.58
N PRO A 243 12.51 -8.06 24.67
CA PRO A 243 13.36 -7.80 23.50
C PRO A 243 13.66 -9.05 22.66
N GLY A 244 13.90 -10.22 23.29
CA GLY A 244 14.10 -11.48 22.58
C GLY A 244 12.86 -11.94 21.78
N ALA A 245 11.65 -11.73 22.31
CA ALA A 245 10.41 -12.02 21.57
C ALA A 245 10.21 -11.05 20.41
N ARG A 246 10.58 -9.76 20.56
CA ARG A 246 10.56 -8.79 19.45
C ARG A 246 11.54 -9.18 18.34
N LEU A 247 12.75 -9.60 18.69
CA LEU A 247 13.74 -10.08 17.73
C LEU A 247 13.27 -11.36 17.01
N ALA A 248 12.71 -12.33 17.74
CA ALA A 248 12.14 -13.54 17.16
C ALA A 248 10.96 -13.25 16.21
N LEU A 249 10.12 -12.25 16.52
CA LEU A 249 9.06 -11.78 15.62
C LEU A 249 9.61 -11.10 14.36
N LEU A 250 10.66 -10.26 14.47
CA LEU A 250 11.31 -9.66 13.29
C LEU A 250 11.92 -10.73 12.39
N LEU A 251 12.76 -11.61 12.95
CA LEU A 251 13.40 -12.68 12.21
C LEU A 251 12.38 -13.65 11.61
N GLY A 252 11.35 -14.02 12.38
CA GLY A 252 10.25 -14.85 11.91
C GLY A 252 9.46 -14.21 10.77
N GLY A 253 9.11 -12.92 10.87
CA GLY A 253 8.44 -12.17 9.82
C GLY A 253 9.28 -12.06 8.54
N VAL A 254 10.59 -11.81 8.65
CA VAL A 254 11.52 -11.77 7.51
C VAL A 254 11.71 -13.15 6.89
N LEU A 255 11.70 -14.24 7.67
CA LEU A 255 11.82 -15.61 7.14
C LEU A 255 10.54 -16.07 6.44
N VAL A 256 9.36 -15.75 6.99
CA VAL A 256 8.06 -16.00 6.33
C VAL A 256 7.95 -15.25 5.00
N PHE A 257 8.56 -14.07 4.91
CA PHE A 257 8.50 -13.23 3.73
C PHE A 257 9.06 -13.93 2.47
N PHE A 258 10.24 -14.54 2.57
CA PHE A 258 10.89 -15.20 1.43
C PHE A 258 10.17 -16.51 1.04
N PRO A 259 9.89 -16.74 -0.25
CA PRO A 259 9.25 -17.96 -0.71
C PRO A 259 10.21 -19.15 -0.58
N GLY A 260 9.81 -20.15 0.20
CA GLY A 260 10.58 -21.37 0.41
C GLY A 260 10.07 -22.14 1.61
N PHE A 261 9.60 -23.38 1.41
CA PHE A 261 8.87 -24.13 2.42
C PHE A 261 9.60 -24.27 3.78
N GLY A 262 10.93 -24.46 3.76
CA GLY A 262 11.74 -24.47 4.98
C GLY A 262 11.81 -23.12 5.69
N LEU A 263 11.98 -22.02 4.95
CA LEU A 263 12.02 -20.65 5.51
C LEU A 263 10.65 -20.25 6.07
N GLU A 264 9.57 -20.62 5.37
CA GLU A 264 8.19 -20.41 5.80
C GLU A 264 7.88 -21.14 7.11
N LEU A 265 8.24 -22.43 7.21
CA LEU A 265 8.04 -23.22 8.43
C LEU A 265 8.88 -22.71 9.60
N LEU A 266 10.16 -22.38 9.37
CA LEU A 266 11.04 -21.82 10.39
C LEU A 266 10.56 -20.44 10.85
N GLY A 267 10.18 -19.58 9.92
CA GLY A 267 9.67 -18.24 10.20
C GLY A 267 8.34 -18.26 10.95
N ALA A 268 7.38 -19.05 10.48
CA ALA A 268 6.09 -19.22 11.14
C ALA A 268 6.27 -19.88 12.52
N GLY A 269 7.15 -20.88 12.62
CA GLY A 269 7.53 -21.50 13.89
C GLY A 269 8.13 -20.52 14.88
N LEU A 270 9.02 -19.62 14.45
CA LEU A 270 9.59 -18.56 15.28
C LEU A 270 8.54 -17.53 15.73
N VAL A 271 7.63 -17.12 14.84
CA VAL A 271 6.52 -16.21 15.20
C VAL A 271 5.60 -16.88 16.23
N LEU A 272 5.18 -18.13 16.00
CA LEU A 272 4.35 -18.89 16.93
C LEU A 272 5.06 -19.14 18.26
N ALA A 273 6.35 -19.49 18.26
CA ALA A 273 7.14 -19.65 19.46
C ALA A 273 7.29 -18.33 20.24
N ALA A 274 7.46 -17.19 19.57
CA ALA A 274 7.47 -15.88 20.23
C ALA A 274 6.11 -15.52 20.83
N LEU A 275 5.01 -15.88 20.16
CA LEU A 275 3.63 -15.71 20.64
C LEU A 275 3.24 -16.68 21.78
N LEU A 276 3.89 -17.84 21.87
CA LEU A 276 3.75 -18.85 22.93
C LEU A 276 4.73 -18.63 24.10
N TRP A 277 5.85 -17.95 23.88
CA TRP A 277 6.69 -17.40 24.94
C TRP A 277 5.99 -16.20 25.57
N ALA A 278 5.36 -15.34 24.74
CA ALA A 278 4.20 -14.57 25.15
C ALA A 278 3.05 -15.50 25.58
N ARG A 279 2.04 -15.03 26.31
CA ARG A 279 1.11 -15.90 27.08
C ARG A 279 1.82 -16.68 28.20
N LEU A 280 2.70 -17.66 27.92
CA LEU A 280 3.28 -18.56 28.94
C LEU A 280 4.12 -17.85 30.00
N THR A 281 4.99 -16.91 29.61
CA THR A 281 5.69 -16.07 30.60
C THR A 281 4.72 -15.03 31.16
N ARG A 282 3.78 -15.47 32.01
CA ARG A 282 2.97 -14.60 32.87
C ARG A 282 3.92 -13.89 33.83
N ARG A 283 4.37 -12.68 33.47
CA ARG A 283 4.77 -11.73 34.52
C ARG A 283 3.49 -11.37 35.25
N SER A 284 3.40 -11.81 36.50
CA SER A 284 2.51 -11.21 37.49
C SER A 284 2.74 -9.70 37.44
N VAL A 285 1.75 -8.93 37.01
CA VAL A 285 1.72 -7.49 37.25
C VAL A 285 1.22 -7.34 38.68
N SER A 286 2.15 -7.47 39.62
CA SER A 286 1.93 -7.24 41.05
C SER A 286 2.38 -5.84 41.40
N GLY A 287 1.46 -5.01 41.88
CA GLY A 287 1.71 -3.61 42.27
C GLY A 287 1.45 -2.64 41.14
#